data_AF-A0A956KW75-F1
#
_entry.id   AF-A0A956KW75-F1
#
_cell.length_a   1.000
_cell.length_b   1.000
_cell.length_c   1.000
_cell.angle_alpha   90.00
_cell.angle_beta   90.00
_cell.angle_gamma   90.00
#
_symmetry.space_group_name_H-M   'P 1'
#
loop_
_entity.id
_entity.type
_entity.pdbx_description
1 polymer ?
#
loop_
_entity_poly.entity_id
_entity_poly.type
_entity_poly.pdbx_seq_one_letter_code
_entity_poly.pdbx_strand_id
1 'polypeptide(L)'
;MLALRLLLAALRALPVDLQVALELFYFEHIRGPELAEVLGLPEGTVRSRLRRGREILRERLQELLRSPGMVESTMTDLESWASSLRAHVLGPPAD
;
A
#
# COMPACT_ATOMS: atom_id res chain seq x y z
N MET A 1 0.30 1.93 13.03
CA MET A 1 -0.80 1.26 12.29
C MET A 1 -1.29 2.11 11.10
N LEU A 2 -1.69 3.38 11.30
CA LEU A 2 -2.19 4.26 10.22
C LEU A 2 -1.16 4.51 9.09
N ALA A 3 0.09 4.83 9.43
CA ALA A 3 1.13 5.12 8.43
C ALA A 3 1.38 3.95 7.46
N LEU A 4 1.35 2.70 7.96
CA LEU A 4 1.52 1.50 7.13
C LEU A 4 0.32 1.31 6.17
N ARG A 5 -0.90 1.60 6.64
CA ARG A 5 -2.12 1.53 5.80
C ARG A 5 -2.09 2.54 4.66
N LEU A 6 -1.66 3.78 4.95
CA LEU A 6 -1.53 4.83 3.94
C LEU A 6 -0.47 4.47 2.90
N LEU A 7 0.67 3.92 3.33
CA LEU A 7 1.70 3.44 2.42
C LEU A 7 1.19 2.31 1.52
N LEU A 8 0.48 1.33 2.09
CA LEU A 8 -0.06 0.20 1.33
C LEU A 8 -1.14 0.65 0.33
N ALA A 9 -2.02 1.56 0.74
CA ALA A 9 -3.03 2.15 -0.14
C ALA A 9 -2.38 2.95 -1.28
N ALA A 10 -1.35 3.73 -0.98
CA ALA A 10 -0.61 4.49 -1.98
C ALA A 10 0.12 3.57 -2.96
N LEU A 11 0.80 2.51 -2.48
CA LEU A 11 1.49 1.52 -3.32
C LEU A 11 0.52 0.81 -4.29
N ARG A 12 -0.66 0.40 -3.82
CA ARG A 12 -1.69 -0.26 -4.64
C ARG A 12 -2.30 0.64 -5.71
N ALA A 13 -2.13 1.95 -5.61
CA ALA A 13 -2.62 2.91 -6.60
C ALA A 13 -1.62 3.19 -7.72
N LEU A 14 -0.41 2.60 -7.68
CA LEU A 14 0.58 2.72 -8.73
C LEU A 14 0.25 1.78 -9.91
N PRO A 15 0.67 2.13 -11.14
CA PRO A 15 0.77 1.15 -12.22
C PRO A 15 1.60 -0.06 -11.79
N VAL A 16 1.15 -1.26 -12.14
CA VAL A 16 1.70 -2.53 -11.62
C VAL A 16 3.22 -2.63 -11.81
N ASP A 17 3.72 -2.22 -12.97
CA ASP A 17 5.14 -2.21 -13.32
C ASP A 17 6.01 -1.35 -12.39
N LEU A 18 5.44 -0.25 -11.88
CA LEU A 18 6.13 0.66 -10.97
C LEU A 18 6.05 0.12 -9.53
N GLN A 19 4.89 -0.42 -9.16
CA GLN A 19 4.69 -1.06 -7.85
C GLN A 19 5.68 -2.22 -7.67
N VAL A 20 5.74 -3.16 -8.62
CA VAL A 20 6.63 -4.32 -8.58
C VAL A 20 8.09 -3.89 -8.45
N ALA A 21 8.52 -2.90 -9.25
CA ALA A 21 9.91 -2.41 -9.18
C ALA A 21 10.24 -1.81 -7.80
N LEU A 22 9.32 -1.07 -7.19
CA LEU A 22 9.51 -0.54 -5.83
C LEU A 22 9.50 -1.63 -4.78
N GLU A 23 8.60 -2.62 -4.90
CA GLU A 23 8.47 -3.71 -3.94
C GLU A 23 9.76 -4.54 -3.88
N LEU A 24 10.25 -4.97 -5.04
CA LEU A 24 11.52 -5.70 -5.15
C LEU A 24 12.71 -4.89 -4.62
N PHE A 25 12.74 -3.59 -4.88
CA PHE A 25 13.86 -2.74 -4.42
C PHE A 25 13.85 -2.50 -2.90
N TYR A 26 12.69 -2.19 -2.33
CA TYR A 26 12.59 -1.77 -0.92
C TYR A 26 12.38 -2.92 0.05
N PHE A 27 11.60 -3.94 -0.33
CA PHE A 27 11.21 -5.03 0.56
C PHE A 27 12.08 -6.27 0.35
N GLU A 28 12.38 -6.61 -0.90
CA GLU A 28 13.28 -7.74 -1.22
C GLU A 28 14.76 -7.33 -1.30
N HIS A 29 15.06 -6.04 -1.12
CA HIS A 29 16.40 -5.47 -1.14
C HIS A 29 17.21 -5.71 -2.43
N ILE A 30 16.55 -6.03 -3.55
CA ILE A 30 17.17 -6.27 -4.86
C ILE A 30 17.65 -4.95 -5.47
N ARG A 31 18.89 -4.91 -5.96
CA ARG A 31 19.57 -3.67 -6.40
C ARG A 31 19.90 -3.69 -7.89
N GLY A 32 19.95 -2.49 -8.48
CA GLY A 32 20.68 -2.17 -9.72
C GLY A 32 20.65 -3.27 -10.80
N PRO A 33 21.78 -3.93 -11.12
CA PRO A 33 21.86 -4.94 -12.17
C PRO A 33 20.97 -6.17 -11.94
N GLU A 34 20.91 -6.68 -10.70
CA GLU A 34 20.08 -7.84 -10.35
C GLU A 34 18.58 -7.54 -10.54
N LEU A 35 18.17 -6.32 -10.16
CA LEU A 35 16.78 -5.89 -10.37
C LEU A 35 16.44 -5.78 -11.87
N ALA A 36 17.41 -5.39 -12.70
CA ALA A 36 17.26 -5.32 -14.15
C ALA A 36 17.13 -6.72 -14.77
N GLU A 37 17.91 -7.68 -14.29
CA GLU A 37 17.83 -9.09 -14.69
C GLU A 37 16.47 -9.70 -14.29
N VAL A 38 16.06 -9.57 -13.03
CA VAL A 38 14.78 -10.09 -12.52
C VAL A 38 13.58 -9.54 -13.31
N LEU A 39 13.63 -8.26 -13.68
CA LEU A 39 12.56 -7.62 -14.43
C LEU A 39 12.66 -7.84 -15.95
N GLY A 40 13.78 -8.35 -16.46
CA GLY A 40 14.03 -8.45 -17.90
C GLY A 40 14.10 -7.10 -18.61
N LEU A 41 14.64 -6.07 -17.95
CA LEU A 41 14.65 -4.68 -18.44
C LEU A 41 16.06 -4.09 -18.45
N PRO A 42 16.35 -3.09 -19.31
CA PRO A 42 17.58 -2.32 -19.19
C PRO A 42 17.69 -1.60 -17.84
N GLU A 43 18.89 -1.50 -17.26
CA GLU A 43 19.12 -0.79 -15.99
C GLU A 43 18.63 0.67 -16.01
N GLY A 44 18.77 1.36 -17.15
CA GLY A 44 18.25 2.72 -17.34
C GLY A 44 16.72 2.78 -17.23
N THR A 45 16.03 1.75 -17.71
CA THR A 45 14.57 1.58 -17.58
C THR A 45 14.19 1.30 -16.13
N VAL A 46 14.90 0.42 -15.43
CA VAL A 46 14.68 0.19 -13.99
C VAL A 46 14.84 1.48 -13.20
N ARG A 47 15.91 2.24 -13.45
CA ARG A 47 16.18 3.51 -12.75
C ARG A 47 15.07 4.54 -12.98
N SER A 48 14.59 4.67 -14.22
CA SER A 48 13.48 5.57 -14.54
C SER A 48 12.15 5.10 -13.94
N ARG A 49 11.86 3.78 -13.95
CA ARG A 49 10.69 3.20 -13.27
C ARG A 49 10.71 3.47 -11.76
N LEU A 50 11.83 3.20 -11.09
CA LEU A 50 11.98 3.48 -9.66
C LEU A 50 11.80 4.97 -9.34
N ARG A 51 12.36 5.86 -10.17
CA ARG A 51 12.18 7.30 -10.00
C ARG A 51 10.70 7.68 -10.15
N ARG A 52 10.06 7.25 -11.24
CA ARG A 52 8.67 7.57 -11.53
C ARG A 52 7.71 7.00 -10.49
N GLY A 53 7.95 5.77 -10.05
CA GLY A 53 7.21 5.13 -8.97
C GLY A 53 7.27 5.95 -7.68
N ARG A 54 8.47 6.42 -7.28
CA ARG A 54 8.62 7.29 -6.09
C ARG A 54 7.91 8.64 -6.22
N GLU A 55 7.89 9.23 -7.42
CA GLU A 55 7.15 10.47 -7.69
C GLU A 55 5.64 10.26 -7.45
N ILE A 56 5.06 9.26 -8.12
CA ILE A 56 3.64 8.94 -8.00
C ILE A 56 3.29 8.53 -6.56
N LEU A 57 4.12 7.71 -5.93
CA LEU A 57 3.91 7.29 -4.54
C LEU A 57 3.83 8.48 -3.59
N ARG A 58 4.69 9.49 -3.78
CA ARG A 58 4.68 10.72 -2.98
C ARG A 58 3.41 11.53 -3.21
N GLU A 59 2.99 11.68 -4.47
CA GLU A 59 1.75 12.38 -4.84
C GLU A 59 0.53 11.70 -4.18
N ARG A 60 0.43 10.36 -4.28
CA ARG A 60 -0.64 9.58 -3.65
C ARG A 60 -0.65 9.68 -2.13
N LEU A 61 0.52 9.63 -1.49
CA LEU A 61 0.61 9.82 -0.05
C LEU A 61 0.15 11.22 0.37
N GLN A 62 0.50 12.27 -0.39
CA GLN A 62 0.03 13.63 -0.11
C GLN A 62 -1.49 13.77 -0.27
N GLU A 63 -2.08 13.14 -1.30
CA GLU A 63 -3.54 13.12 -1.48
C GLU A 63 -4.24 12.43 -0.30
N LEU A 64 -3.76 11.25 0.10
CA LEU A 64 -4.34 10.50 1.22
C LEU A 64 -4.18 11.23 2.56
N LEU A 65 -3.07 11.94 2.77
CA LEU A 65 -2.84 12.74 3.98
C LEU A 65 -3.73 13.99 4.04
N ARG A 66 -4.20 14.52 2.91
CA ARG A 66 -5.16 15.64 2.85
C ARG A 66 -6.60 15.21 3.10
N SER A 67 -6.91 13.90 3.03
CA SER A 67 -8.21 13.35 3.42
C SER A 67 -8.06 12.01 4.16
N PRO A 68 -7.53 12.04 5.41
CA PRO A 68 -7.30 10.83 6.20
C PRO A 68 -8.59 10.04 6.50
N GLY A 69 -9.72 10.76 6.62
CA GLY A 69 -11.01 10.19 7.00
C GLY A 69 -11.56 9.11 6.03
N MET A 70 -11.08 9.06 4.78
CA MET A 70 -11.51 8.04 3.81
C MET A 70 -10.88 6.66 4.08
N VAL A 71 -9.66 6.62 4.63
CA VAL A 71 -8.98 5.36 5.02
C VAL A 71 -9.44 4.91 6.41
N GLU A 72 -9.82 5.85 7.26
CA GLU A 72 -10.35 5.59 8.60
C GLU A 72 -11.81 5.10 8.54
N SER A 73 -12.65 5.63 7.64
CA SER A 73 -14.02 5.16 7.43
C SER A 73 -14.09 3.66 7.13
N THR A 74 -13.20 3.13 6.28
CA THR A 74 -13.18 1.70 5.96
C THR A 74 -12.94 0.81 7.19
N MET A 75 -12.24 1.32 8.23
CA MET A 75 -12.03 0.59 9.48
C MET A 75 -13.13 0.87 10.51
N THR A 76 -13.65 2.09 10.60
CA THR A 76 -14.80 2.41 11.47
C THR A 76 -16.05 1.65 11.03
N ASP A 77 -16.25 1.53 9.72
CA ASP A 77 -17.34 0.75 9.13
C ASP A 77 -17.12 -0.76 9.36
N LEU A 78 -15.88 -1.24 9.26
CA LEU A 78 -15.56 -2.66 9.50
C LEU A 78 -15.63 -3.02 10.99
N GLU A 79 -15.17 -2.17 11.90
CA GLU A 79 -15.25 -2.39 13.34
C GLU A 79 -16.69 -2.24 13.84
N SER A 80 -17.46 -1.28 13.31
CA SER A 80 -18.91 -1.19 13.56
C SER A 80 -19.66 -2.40 13.03
N TRP A 81 -19.35 -2.85 11.80
CA TRP A 81 -19.91 -4.06 11.23
C TRP A 81 -19.54 -5.30 12.06
N ALA A 82 -18.28 -5.47 12.41
CA ALA A 82 -17.81 -6.60 13.21
C ALA A 82 -18.41 -6.60 14.62
N SER A 83 -18.58 -5.43 15.24
CA SER A 83 -19.24 -5.29 16.54
C SER A 83 -20.74 -5.61 16.45
N SER A 84 -21.40 -5.16 15.39
CA SER A 84 -22.81 -5.49 15.10
C SER A 84 -23.00 -6.98 14.87
N LEU A 85 -22.08 -7.62 14.12
CA LEU A 85 -22.08 -9.05 13.87
C LEU A 85 -21.87 -9.84 15.17
N ARG A 86 -20.91 -9.45 16.02
CA ARG A 86 -20.69 -10.09 17.32
C ARG A 86 -21.92 -9.97 18.22
N ALA A 87 -22.55 -8.80 18.27
CA ALA A 87 -23.76 -8.58 19.05
C ALA A 87 -24.93 -9.48 18.59
N HIS A 88 -25.04 -9.74 17.29
CA HIS A 88 -26.10 -10.58 16.73
C HIS A 88 -25.80 -12.09 16.75
N VAL A 89 -24.53 -12.49 16.68
CA VAL A 89 -24.12 -13.90 16.50
C VAL A 89 -23.68 -14.56 17.80
N LEU A 90 -23.10 -13.82 18.76
CA LEU A 90 -22.47 -14.41 19.96
C LEU A 90 -23.29 -14.24 21.25
N GLY A 91 -24.34 -13.41 21.27
CA GLY A 91 -25.01 -13.03 22.52
C GLY A 91 -24.09 -12.27 23.49
N PRO A 92 -24.61 -11.69 24.59
CA PRO A 92 -23.75 -11.06 25.59
C PRO A 92 -22.77 -12.11 26.16
N PRO A 93 -21.52 -11.72 26.49
CA PRO A 93 -20.61 -12.63 27.17
C PRO A 93 -21.29 -13.12 28.45
N ALA A 94 -21.34 -14.44 28.63
CA ALA A 94 -21.77 -15.02 29.90
C ALA A 94 -20.81 -14.54 30.99
N ASP A 95 -21.37 -13.97 32.06
CA ASP A 95 -20.67 -13.40 33.21
C ASP A 95 -19.60 -14.33 33.81
#